data_AF-A0A8J4U1V0-F1
#
_entry.id   AF-A0A8J4U1V0-F1
#
_cell.length_a   1.000
_cell.length_b   1.000
_cell.length_c   1.000
_cell.angle_alpha   90.00
_cell.angle_beta   90.00
_cell.angle_gamma   90.00
#
_symmetry.space_group_name_H-M   'P 1'
#
loop_
_entity.id
_entity.type
_entity.pdbx_description
1 polymer ?
#
loop_
_entity_poly.entity_id
_entity_poly.type
_entity_poly.pdbx_seq_one_letter_code
_entity_poly.pdbx_strand_id
1 'polypeptide(L)' 'FFNIVHGIEDPSVFIPPPFCQNATLKAGKGDFVAQNGNSQALGKFSYDAILQRIRFGVFQRDGNYSMVMDTLLLYRE' A
#
# COMPACT_ATOMS: atom_id res chain seq x y z
N PHE A 1 6.63 12.21 17.46
CA PHE A 1 6.46 10.80 17.07
C PHE A 1 5.25 10.72 16.14
N PHE A 2 5.47 10.47 14.85
CA PHE A 2 4.38 10.14 13.93
C PHE A 2 4.15 8.64 14.05
N ASN A 3 2.96 8.24 14.50
CA ASN A 3 2.58 6.83 14.55
C ASN A 3 2.34 6.35 13.11
N ILE A 4 3.41 5.84 12.49
CA ILE A 4 3.43 5.31 11.12
C ILE A 4 2.79 3.91 11.01
N VAL A 5 2.32 3.34 12.12
CA VAL A 5 1.50 2.13 12.12
C VAL A 5 0.02 2.54 12.12
N HIS A 6 -0.48 2.92 10.94
CA HIS A 6 -1.92 2.79 10.67
C HIS A 6 -2.15 1.32 10.32
N GLY A 7 -2.23 0.47 11.35
CA GLY A 7 -2.68 -0.90 11.19
C GLY A 7 -4.13 -0.90 10.72
N ILE A 8 -4.48 -1.86 9.86
CA ILE A 8 -5.88 -2.09 9.54
C ILE A 8 -6.53 -2.72 10.78
N GLU A 9 -7.66 -2.17 11.25
CA GLU A 9 -8.34 -2.67 12.47
C GLU A 9 -8.74 -4.14 12.35
N ASP A 10 -9.14 -4.56 11.14
CA ASP A 10 -9.46 -5.94 10.81
C ASP A 10 -8.63 -6.42 9.61
N PRO A 11 -7.64 -7.32 9.79
CA PRO A 11 -6.84 -7.86 8.70
C PRO A 11 -7.63 -8.80 7.78
N SER A 12 -8.81 -9.27 8.21
CA SER A 12 -9.64 -10.18 7.43
C SER A 12 -10.19 -9.55 6.14
N VAL A 13 -10.22 -8.21 6.05
CA VAL A 13 -10.61 -7.47 4.83
C VAL A 13 -9.71 -7.75 3.62
N PHE A 14 -8.51 -8.29 3.84
CA PHE A 14 -7.60 -8.72 2.77
C PHE A 14 -7.75 -10.18 2.39
N ILE A 15 -8.55 -10.96 3.12
CA ILE A 15 -8.88 -12.33 2.73
C ILE A 15 -9.82 -12.23 1.53
N PRO A 16 -9.42 -12.73 0.35
CA PRO A 16 -10.26 -12.66 -0.83
C PRO A 16 -11.57 -13.43 -0.56
N PRO A 17 -12.73 -12.86 -0.94
CA PRO A 17 -13.99 -13.58 -0.80
C PRO A 17 -13.98 -14.85 -1.67
N PRO A 18 -14.81 -15.86 -1.36
CA PRO A 18 -14.75 -17.18 -2.01
C PRO A 18 -14.88 -17.14 -3.54
N PHE A 19 -15.58 -16.15 -4.09
CA PHE A 19 -15.71 -16.00 -5.55
C PHE A 19 -14.42 -15.55 -6.25
N CYS A 20 -13.42 -15.07 -5.52
CA CYS A 20 -12.10 -14.72 -6.04
C CYS A 20 -11.17 -15.93 -6.21
N GLN A 21 -11.59 -17.14 -5.83
CA GLN A 21 -10.75 -18.36 -5.92
C GLN A 21 -10.29 -18.67 -7.35
N ASN A 22 -11.12 -18.35 -8.36
CA ASN A 22 -10.80 -18.57 -9.77
C ASN A 22 -10.28 -17.30 -10.48
N ALA A 23 -10.06 -16.21 -9.74
CA ALA A 23 -9.54 -14.99 -10.32
C ALA A 23 -8.12 -15.22 -10.82
N THR A 24 -7.83 -14.77 -12.04
CA THR A 24 -6.47 -14.82 -12.57
C THR A 24 -5.58 -13.89 -11.75
N LEU A 25 -4.62 -14.48 -11.04
CA LEU A 25 -3.62 -13.74 -10.28
C LEU A 25 -2.73 -12.95 -11.24
N LYS A 26 -2.54 -11.67 -10.95
CA LYS A 26 -1.70 -10.77 -11.73
C LYS A 26 -0.71 -10.07 -10.82
N ALA A 27 0.43 -9.70 -11.40
CA ALA A 27 1.34 -8.75 -10.82
C ALA A 27 1.23 -7.44 -11.60
N GLY A 28 1.43 -6.33 -10.90
CA GLY A 28 1.37 -5.03 -11.52
C GLY A 28 2.13 -3.99 -10.73
N LYS A 29 2.32 -2.85 -11.36
CA LYS A 29 2.97 -1.68 -10.78
C LYS A 29 2.26 -0.43 -11.27
N GLY A 30 2.32 0.63 -10.49
CA GLY A 30 1.74 1.90 -10.87
C GLY A 30 2.27 3.03 -10.01
N ASP A 31 1.96 4.23 -10.45
CA ASP A 31 2.17 5.45 -9.68
C ASP A 31 0.81 5.90 -9.13
N PHE A 32 0.81 6.52 -7.96
CA PHE A 32 -0.39 7.07 -7.36
C PHE A 32 -0.11 8.43 -6.74
N VAL A 33 -1.17 9.21 -6.57
CA VAL A 33 -1.13 10.46 -5.81
C VAL A 33 -2.14 10.33 -4.67
N ALA A 34 -1.67 10.48 -3.44
CA ALA A 34 -2.53 10.58 -2.26
C ALA A 34 -2.60 12.04 -1.81
N GLN A 35 -3.79 12.49 -1.41
CA GLN A 35 -4.01 13.86 -0.94
C GLN A 35 -4.67 13.81 0.43
N ASN A 36 -4.17 14.62 1.37
CA ASN A 36 -4.78 14.81 2.68
C ASN A 36 -4.68 16.29 3.07
N GLY A 37 -5.81 16.99 3.09
CA GLY A 37 -5.84 18.45 3.22
C GLY A 37 -5.03 19.11 2.11
N ASN A 38 -4.01 19.90 2.49
CA ASN A 38 -3.10 20.57 1.55
C ASN A 38 -1.84 19.75 1.23
N SER A 39 -1.65 18.59 1.87
CA SER A 39 -0.49 17.72 1.64
C SER A 39 -0.76 16.79 0.45
N GLN A 40 0.21 16.72 -0.46
CA GLN A 40 0.21 15.76 -1.57
C GLN A 40 1.39 14.79 -1.40
N ALA A 41 1.11 13.51 -1.59
CA ALA A 41 2.08 12.45 -1.55
C ALA A 41 2.11 11.73 -2.90
N LEU A 42 3.30 11.64 -3.49
CA LEU A 42 3.58 10.91 -4.72
C LEU A 42 4.04 9.51 -4.34
N GLY A 43 3.35 8.51 -4.85
CA GLY A 43 3.61 7.12 -4.52
C GLY A 43 3.87 6.27 -5.73
N LYS A 44 4.65 5.21 -5.54
CA LYS A 44 4.78 4.09 -6.47
C LYS A 44 4.38 2.84 -5.73
N PHE A 45 3.65 1.95 -6.39
CA PHE A 45 3.31 0.66 -5.83
C PHE A 45 3.62 -0.46 -6.80
N SER A 46 3.86 -1.64 -6.24
CA SER A 46 3.91 -2.91 -6.94
C SER A 46 3.14 -3.92 -6.13
N TYR A 47 2.30 -4.70 -6.80
CA TYR A 47 1.56 -5.79 -6.20
C TYR A 47 1.86 -7.08 -6.93
N ASP A 48 1.88 -8.17 -6.18
CA ASP A 48 2.11 -9.52 -6.68
C ASP A 48 1.07 -10.44 -6.02
N ALA A 49 -0.02 -10.70 -6.75
CA ALA A 49 -1.12 -11.52 -6.23
C ALA A 49 -0.74 -13.00 -6.08
N ILE A 50 0.35 -13.44 -6.72
CA ILE A 50 0.83 -14.84 -6.66
C ILE A 50 1.59 -15.06 -5.36
N LEU A 51 2.52 -14.15 -5.04
CA LEU A 51 3.28 -14.18 -3.80
C LEU A 51 2.57 -13.48 -2.64
N GLN A 52 1.36 -12.96 -2.87
CA GLN A 52 0.51 -12.28 -1.89
C GLN A 52 1.30 -11.20 -1.13
N ARG A 53 1.87 -10.27 -1.88
CA ARG A 53 2.64 -9.15 -1.33
C ARG A 53 2.36 -7.84 -2.07
N ILE A 54 2.47 -6.75 -1.35
CA ILE A 54 2.34 -5.40 -1.90
C ILE A 54 3.48 -4.56 -1.35
N ARG A 55 4.20 -3.87 -2.23
CA ARG A 55 5.19 -2.86 -1.84
C ARG A 55 4.76 -1.51 -2.34
N PHE A 56 4.85 -0.49 -1.50
CA PHE A 56 4.64 0.89 -1.92
C PHE A 56 5.69 1.80 -1.31
N GLY A 57 6.22 2.68 -2.15
CA GLY A 57 7.11 3.77 -1.78
C GLY A 57 6.37 5.09 -1.94
N VAL A 58 6.35 5.92 -0.90
CA VAL A 58 5.65 7.20 -0.88
C VAL A 58 6.65 8.30 -0.57
N PHE A 59 6.60 9.36 -1.35
CA PHE A 59 7.27 10.63 -1.10
C PHE A 59 6.21 11.69 -0.83
N GLN A 60 6.23 12.26 0.36
CA GLN A 60 5.36 13.37 0.75
C GLN A 60 6.21 14.59 1.07
N ARG A 61 5.76 15.76 0.64
CA ARG A 61 6.33 17.03 1.06
C ARG A 61 5.28 17.78 1.87
N ASP A 62 5.61 18.11 3.11
CA ASP A 62 4.77 18.88 4.00
C ASP A 62 5.54 20.12 4.49
N GLY A 63 5.30 21.25 3.82
CA GLY A 63 6.03 22.50 4.05
C GLY A 63 7.54 22.34 3.84
N ASN A 64 8.30 22.47 4.94
CA ASN A 64 9.77 22.38 4.96
C ASN A 64 10.32 20.97 5.16
N TYR A 65 9.46 19.99 5.44
CA TYR A 65 9.89 18.61 5.68
C TYR A 65 9.43 17.71 4.54
N SER A 66 10.30 16.78 4.16
CA SER A 66 9.96 15.70 3.24
C SER A 66 9.99 14.36 3.97
N MET A 67 8.95 13.56 3.77
CA MET A 67 8.83 12.21 4.29
C MET A 67 8.96 11.22 3.13
N VAL A 68 9.84 10.23 3.29
CA VAL A 68 9.91 9.05 2.43
C VAL A 68 9.48 7.84 3.25
N MET A 69 8.53 7.06 2.74
CA MET A 69 8.06 5.83 3.35
C MET A 69 8.20 4.70 2.33
N ASP A 70 8.82 3.58 2.71
CA ASP A 70 8.85 2.35 1.91
C ASP A 70 8.27 1.23 2.76
N THR A 71 7.16 0.65 2.30
CA THR A 71 6.40 -0.35 3.06
C THR A 71 6.24 -1.60 2.23
N LEU A 72 6.50 -2.75 2.84
CA LEU A 72 6.24 -4.07 2.28
C LEU A 72 5.20 -4.78 3.15
N LEU A 73 4.04 -5.08 2.56
CA LEU A 73 2.99 -5.88 3.16
C LEU A 73 3.12 -7.31 2.64
N LEU A 74 3.26 -8.27 3.56
CA LEU A 74 3.29 -9.71 3.29
C LEU A 74 2.01 -10.33 3.84
N TYR A 75 1.29 -11.07 3.00
CA TYR A 75 0.05 -11.77 3.37
C TYR A 75 0.23 -13.29 3.44
N ARG A 76 1.41 -13.79 3.04
CA ARG A 76 1.88 -15.15 3.29
C ARG A 76 3.06 -15.08 4.25
N GLU A 77 2.81 -15.46 5.50
CA GLU A 77 3.83 -15.88 6.45
C GLU A 77 3.48 -17.28 6.98
#